data_AF-A0A918XM30-F1
#
_entry.id   AF-A0A918XM30-F1
#
_cell.length_a   1.000
_cell.length_b   1.000
_cell.length_c   1.000
_cell.angle_alpha   90.00
_cell.angle_beta   90.00
_cell.angle_gamma   90.00
#
_symmetry.space_group_name_H-M   'P 1'
#
loop_
_entity.id
_entity.type
_entity.pdbx_description
1 polymer ?
#
loop_
_entity_poly.entity_id
_entity_poly.type
_entity_poly.pdbx_seq_one_letter_code
_entity_poly.pdbx_strand_id
1 'polypeptide(L)'
;MSPVKKEWERRLLEMFRRAAAGDDVSPAMQLRAEGLMEALLLLGQDTVTGLQSQMSVIHAREMGESLEQRLGEAWTEMHPFPEIPVFMQRAPVYPSTHD
;
A
#
# COMPACT_ATOMS: atom_id res chain seq x y z
N MET A 1 -15.64 0.73 14.33
CA MET A 1 -14.99 0.75 13.00
C MET A 1 -16.01 0.36 11.94
N SER A 2 -16.19 1.18 10.90
CA SER A 2 -17.20 0.95 9.87
C SER A 2 -16.91 -0.33 9.05
N PRO A 3 -17.92 -0.96 8.44
CA PRO A 3 -17.70 -2.11 7.55
C PRO A 3 -16.74 -1.80 6.39
N VAL A 4 -16.82 -0.57 5.85
CA VAL A 4 -15.93 -0.08 4.79
C VAL A 4 -14.49 -0.04 5.27
N LYS A 5 -14.23 0.51 6.47
CA LYS A 5 -12.89 0.62 7.02
C LYS A 5 -12.27 -0.75 7.31
N LYS A 6 -13.06 -1.68 7.86
CA LYS A 6 -12.63 -3.07 8.06
C LYS A 6 -12.23 -3.75 6.76
N GLU A 7 -13.02 -3.57 5.70
CA GLU A 7 -12.73 -4.17 4.40
C GLU A 7 -11.52 -3.54 3.72
N TRP A 8 -11.35 -2.22 3.83
CA TRP A 8 -10.16 -1.53 3.36
C TRP A 8 -8.90 -2.05 4.04
N GLU A 9 -8.88 -2.10 5.38
CA GLU A 9 -7.75 -2.64 6.15
C GLU A 9 -7.43 -4.07 5.77
N ARG A 10 -8.46 -4.93 5.63
CA ARG A 10 -8.28 -6.33 5.24
C ARG A 10 -7.60 -6.46 3.87
N ARG A 11 -7.98 -5.63 2.90
CA ARG A 11 -7.38 -5.63 1.55
C ARG A 11 -5.96 -5.11 1.58
N LEU A 12 -5.71 -4.04 2.31
CA LEU A 12 -4.38 -3.45 2.42
C LEU A 12 -3.39 -4.43 3.07
N LEU A 13 -3.83 -5.14 4.12
CA LEU A 13 -3.06 -6.22 4.72
C LEU A 13 -2.73 -7.34 3.73
N GLU A 14 -3.72 -7.80 2.96
CA GLU A 14 -3.51 -8.84 1.94
C GLU A 14 -2.51 -8.38 0.85
N MET A 15 -2.61 -7.13 0.40
CA MET A 15 -1.71 -6.56 -0.60
C MET A 15 -0.26 -6.53 -0.10
N PHE A 16 -0.02 -6.00 1.09
CA PHE A 16 1.35 -5.91 1.62
C PHE A 16 1.92 -7.27 2.01
N ARG A 17 1.09 -8.24 2.44
CA ARG A 17 1.56 -9.62 2.64
C ARG A 17 2.06 -10.27 1.35
N ARG A 18 1.31 -10.10 0.26
CA ARG A 18 1.72 -10.58 -1.06
C ARG A 18 3.01 -9.92 -1.50
N ALA A 19 3.07 -8.58 -1.40
CA ALA A 19 4.28 -7.84 -1.74
C ALA A 19 5.49 -8.26 -0.91
N ALA A 20 5.32 -8.49 0.40
CA ALA A 20 6.37 -9.00 1.30
C ALA A 20 6.84 -10.41 0.91
N ALA A 21 5.92 -11.26 0.43
CA ALA A 21 6.23 -12.60 -0.06
C ALA A 21 6.88 -12.62 -1.46
N GLY A 22 6.95 -11.46 -2.14
CA GLY A 22 7.41 -11.37 -3.54
C GLY A 22 6.36 -11.76 -4.57
N ASP A 23 5.10 -11.94 -4.15
CA ASP A 23 3.99 -12.26 -5.03
C ASP A 23 3.46 -11.03 -5.78
N ASP A 24 2.87 -11.27 -6.96
CA ASP A 24 2.14 -10.24 -7.70
C ASP A 24 0.94 -9.70 -6.89
N VAL A 25 0.85 -8.37 -6.81
CA VAL A 25 -0.36 -7.67 -6.37
C VAL A 25 -1.13 -7.25 -7.62
N SER A 26 -2.27 -7.90 -7.85
CA SER A 26 -3.07 -7.59 -9.04
C SER A 26 -3.59 -6.14 -9.01
N PRO A 27 -3.63 -5.44 -10.17
CA PRO A 27 -4.18 -4.08 -10.24
C PRO A 27 -5.61 -3.97 -9.69
N ALA A 28 -6.45 -4.98 -9.92
CA ALA A 28 -7.83 -5.00 -9.42
C ALA A 28 -7.93 -5.04 -7.88
N MET A 29 -6.91 -5.54 -7.19
CA MET A 29 -6.86 -5.52 -5.72
C MET A 29 -6.55 -4.11 -5.23
N GLN A 30 -5.53 -3.48 -5.82
CA GLN A 30 -5.11 -2.12 -5.52
C GLN A 30 -6.23 -1.11 -5.78
N LEU A 31 -6.78 -1.06 -7.01
CA LEU A 31 -7.82 -0.11 -7.39
C LEU A 31 -9.08 -0.21 -6.50
N ARG A 32 -9.41 -1.42 -6.02
CA ARG A 32 -10.53 -1.60 -5.07
C ARG A 32 -10.21 -1.06 -3.69
N ALA A 33 -8.97 -1.21 -3.21
CA ALA A 33 -8.56 -0.64 -1.93
C ALA A 33 -8.53 0.90 -2.00
N GLU A 34 -8.02 1.47 -3.09
CA GLU A 34 -8.00 2.92 -3.36
C GLU A 34 -9.43 3.48 -3.41
N GLY A 35 -10.35 2.82 -4.12
CA GLY A 35 -11.76 3.24 -4.14
C GLY A 35 -12.45 3.18 -2.76
N LEU A 36 -12.03 2.27 -1.87
CA LEU A 36 -12.53 2.25 -0.48
C LEU A 36 -11.95 3.40 0.35
N MET A 37 -10.71 3.84 0.08
CA MET A 37 -10.14 5.03 0.71
C MET A 37 -10.96 6.27 0.34
N GLU A 38 -11.30 6.45 -0.93
CA GLU A 38 -12.17 7.53 -1.38
C GLU A 38 -13.55 7.45 -0.73
N ALA A 39 -14.14 6.25 -0.64
CA ALA A 39 -15.42 6.07 0.03
C ALA A 39 -15.38 6.45 1.51
N LEU A 40 -14.31 6.10 2.22
CA LEU A 40 -14.12 6.47 3.64
C LEU A 40 -14.04 7.99 3.81
N LEU A 41 -13.34 8.67 2.91
CA LEU A 41 -13.25 10.13 2.89
C LEU A 41 -14.63 10.76 2.61
N LEU A 42 -15.33 10.31 1.56
CA LEU A 42 -16.64 10.84 1.16
C LEU A 42 -17.72 10.63 2.22
N LEU A 43 -17.65 9.54 2.98
CA LEU A 43 -18.57 9.24 4.08
C LEU A 43 -18.21 9.96 5.39
N GLY A 44 -17.13 10.76 5.41
CA GLY A 44 -16.65 11.45 6.61
C GLY A 44 -16.19 10.49 7.72
N GLN A 45 -15.78 9.28 7.35
CA GLN A 45 -15.38 8.23 8.30
C GLN A 45 -13.88 8.26 8.60
N ASP A 46 -13.10 8.97 7.78
CA ASP A 46 -11.67 9.17 7.97
C ASP A 46 -11.19 10.44 7.24
N THR A 47 -9.94 10.83 7.47
CA THR A 47 -9.27 11.90 6.72
C THR A 47 -8.21 11.33 5.80
N VAL A 48 -7.80 12.12 4.80
CA VAL A 48 -6.68 11.75 3.92
C VAL A 48 -5.43 11.41 4.73
N THR A 49 -5.06 12.29 5.67
CA THR A 49 -3.90 12.09 6.55
C THR A 49 -4.04 10.89 7.48
N GLY A 50 -5.26 10.63 7.98
CA GLY A 50 -5.56 9.46 8.81
C GLY A 50 -5.37 8.15 8.05
N LEU A 51 -5.89 8.07 6.83
CA LEU A 51 -5.74 6.90 5.95
C LEU A 51 -4.29 6.69 5.52
N GLN A 52 -3.57 7.75 5.17
CA GLN A 52 -2.15 7.68 4.80
C GLN A 52 -1.28 7.23 5.99
N SER A 53 -1.51 7.79 7.18
CA SER A 53 -0.81 7.39 8.41
C SER A 53 -1.07 5.92 8.75
N GLN A 54 -2.34 5.50 8.67
CA GLN A 54 -2.72 4.12 8.93
C GLN A 54 -2.12 3.16 7.88
N MET A 55 -2.05 3.58 6.62
CA MET A 55 -1.38 2.80 5.58
C MET A 55 0.11 2.63 5.86
N SER A 56 0.80 3.67 6.29
CA SER A 56 2.21 3.57 6.68
C SER A 56 2.43 2.62 7.87
N VAL A 57 1.53 2.66 8.88
CA VAL A 57 1.55 1.71 10.01
C VAL A 57 1.36 0.27 9.54
N ILE A 58 0.42 0.03 8.62
CA ILE A 58 0.16 -1.31 8.09
C ILE A 58 1.32 -1.79 7.21
N HIS A 59 1.92 -0.91 6.41
CA HIS A 59 3.13 -1.21 5.65
C HIS A 59 4.29 -1.60 6.57
N ALA A 60 4.57 -0.82 7.62
CA ALA A 60 5.59 -1.14 8.62
C ALA A 60 5.38 -2.51 9.26
N ARG A 61 4.12 -2.85 9.57
CA ARG A 61 3.78 -4.13 10.18
C ARG A 61 4.03 -5.33 9.26
N GLU A 62 3.67 -5.23 7.98
CA GLU A 62 3.72 -6.38 7.06
C GLU A 62 5.03 -6.45 6.24
N MET A 63 5.67 -5.31 5.97
CA MET A 63 6.90 -5.22 5.17
C MET A 63 8.16 -5.04 6.03
N GLY A 64 8.03 -4.73 7.32
CA GLY A 64 9.14 -4.50 8.25
C GLY A 64 9.77 -3.10 8.19
N GLU A 65 9.25 -2.21 7.33
CA GLU A 65 9.67 -0.81 7.18
C GLU A 65 8.45 0.07 6.90
N SER A 66 8.43 1.33 7.34
CA SER A 66 7.36 2.27 7.03
C SER A 66 7.44 2.78 5.58
N LEU A 67 6.38 3.44 5.10
CA LEU A 67 6.42 4.07 3.77
C LEU A 67 7.44 5.22 3.71
N GLU A 68 7.58 5.98 4.80
CA GLU A 68 8.58 7.06 4.91
C GLU A 68 10.01 6.51 4.85
N GLN A 69 10.26 5.35 5.49
CA GLN A 69 11.57 4.70 5.42
C GLN A 69 11.90 4.21 4.01
N ARG A 70 10.89 3.70 3.29
CA ARG A 70 11.06 3.14 1.95
C ARG A 70 11.15 4.19 0.85
N LEU A 71 10.32 5.23 0.93
CA LEU A 71 10.06 6.19 -0.15
C LEU A 71 10.48 7.63 0.20
N GLY A 72 10.87 7.88 1.45
CA GLY A 72 11.18 9.20 1.99
C GLY A 72 9.98 9.86 2.68
N GLU A 73 10.27 10.86 3.51
CA GLU A 73 9.26 11.61 4.30
C GLU A 73 8.16 12.27 3.42
N ALA A 74 8.52 12.68 2.20
CA ALA A 74 7.62 13.33 1.25
C ALA A 74 6.89 12.35 0.31
N TRP A 75 6.79 11.07 0.68
CA TRP A 75 6.22 10.05 -0.21
C TRP A 75 4.80 10.35 -0.67
N THR A 76 4.02 11.07 0.15
CA THR A 76 2.64 11.47 -0.15
C THR A 76 2.55 12.51 -1.27
N GLU A 77 3.63 13.23 -1.58
CA GLU A 77 3.69 14.14 -2.73
C GLU A 77 3.89 13.37 -4.04
N MET A 78 4.63 12.26 -3.98
CA MET A 78 4.90 11.40 -5.13
C MET A 78 3.78 10.39 -5.40
N HIS A 79 3.05 10.00 -4.35
CA HIS A 79 1.89 9.11 -4.38
C HIS A 79 0.70 9.81 -3.72
N PRO A 80 0.04 10.75 -4.42
CA PRO A 80 -1.05 11.51 -3.86
C PRO A 80 -2.25 10.59 -3.59
N PHE A 81 -3.00 10.91 -2.53
CA PHE A 81 -4.24 10.19 -2.22
C PHE A 81 -5.18 10.14 -3.45
N PRO A 82 -5.82 8.99 -3.73
CA PRO A 82 -5.89 7.77 -2.92
C PRO A 82 -4.83 6.71 -3.24
N GLU A 83 -3.79 7.04 -4.00
CA GLU A 83 -2.84 6.05 -4.52
C GLU A 83 -2.16 5.24 -3.41
N ILE A 84 -2.12 3.91 -3.59
CA ILE A 84 -1.41 2.99 -2.69
C ILE A 84 -0.08 2.62 -3.35
N PRO A 85 1.07 3.04 -2.79
CA PRO A 85 2.37 2.74 -3.36
C PRO A 85 2.73 1.26 -3.14
N VAL A 86 2.38 0.40 -4.11
CA VAL A 86 2.78 -1.01 -4.14
C VAL A 86 3.96 -1.19 -5.07
N PHE A 87 5.09 -1.62 -4.51
CA PHE A 87 6.28 -1.92 -5.28
C PHE A 87 6.61 -3.40 -5.18
N MET A 88 6.68 -4.06 -6.33
CA MET A 88 7.22 -5.41 -6.40
C MET A 88 8.74 -5.38 -6.22
N GLN A 89 9.28 -6.36 -5.49
CA GLN A 89 10.72 -6.57 -5.47
C GLN A 89 11.18 -6.96 -6.88
N ARG A 90 12.28 -6.37 -7.34
CA ARG A 90 12.90 -6.77 -8.59
C ARG A 90 13.33 -8.23 -8.49
N ALA A 91 12.93 -9.04 -9.46
CA ALA A 91 13.44 -10.39 -9.59
C ALA A 91 14.98 -10.35 -9.74
N PRO A 92 15.71 -11.29 -9.11
CA PRO A 92 17.15 -11.38 -9.28
C PRO A 92 17.48 -11.66 -10.75
N VAL A 93 18.19 -10.73 -11.39
CA VAL A 93 18.70 -10.92 -12.74
C VAL A 93 20.07 -11.58 -12.62
N TYR A 94 20.16 -12.86 -12.98
CA TYR A 94 21.44 -13.53 -13.11
C TYR A 94 22.04 -13.19 -14.48
N PRO A 95 23.29 -12.66 -14.54
CA PRO A 95 23.94 -12.41 -15.82
C PRO A 95 24.13 -13.74 -16.56
N SER A 96 23.59 -13.83 -17.77
CA SER A 96 23.72 -15.01 -18.64
C SER A 96 25.04 -15.04 -19.42
N THR A 97 25.90 -14.05 -19.22
CA THR A 97 27.18 -13.89 -19.91
C THR A 97 28.26 -13.60 -18.88
N HIS A 98 29.34 -14.38 -18.92
CA HIS A 98 30.59 -14.04 -18.24
C HIS A 98 31.25 -12.89 -19.02
N ASP A 99 31.81 -11.91 -18.29
CA ASP A 99 32.78 -10.94 -18.86
C ASP A 99 34.00 -11.67 -19.45
#